data_AF-A0AA44Q856-F1
#
_entry.id   AF-A0AA44Q856-F1
#
_cell.length_a   1.000
_cell.length_b   1.000
_cell.length_c   1.000
_cell.angle_alpha   90.00
_cell.angle_beta   90.00
_cell.angle_gamma   90.00
#
_symmetry.space_group_name_H-M   'P 1'
#
loop_
_entity.id
_entity.type
_entity.pdbx_description
1 polymer ?
#
loop_
_entity_poly.entity_id
_entity_poly.type
_entity_poly.pdbx_seq_one_letter_code
_entity_poly.pdbx_strand_id
1 'polypeptide(L)'
;MQKKRTHHFKSGEKNEEYAAEISPGHLPIRHKRKEIANEIEGTNTGTVIGYVALFLSLFSIAFYPVTLGSLSILIGLLAVNFGAKTLGYTAIGFGSFSVLFTLLYPLALSAL
;
A
#
# COMPACT_ATOMS: atom_id res chain seq x y z
N MET A 1 -63.25 37.31 32.65
CA MET A 1 -62.54 37.15 33.93
C MET A 1 -62.73 35.72 34.41
N GLN A 2 -61.65 35.06 34.86
CA GLN A 2 -61.54 33.64 35.28
C GLN A 2 -61.60 32.61 34.13
N LYS A 3 -60.83 31.53 34.09
CA LYS A 3 -60.45 30.65 35.22
C LYS A 3 -59.20 29.81 34.84
N LYS A 4 -58.15 29.86 35.68
CA LYS A 4 -56.96 28.98 35.58
C LYS A 4 -57.40 27.52 35.77
N ARG A 5 -56.94 26.60 34.91
CA ARG A 5 -57.11 25.16 35.08
C ARG A 5 -55.76 24.55 35.45
N THR A 6 -55.66 24.10 36.70
CA THR A 6 -54.55 23.33 37.23
C THR A 6 -54.83 21.85 36.99
N HIS A 7 -54.03 21.19 36.16
CA HIS A 7 -54.09 19.74 35.96
C HIS A 7 -53.09 19.07 36.91
N HIS A 8 -53.59 18.63 38.06
CA HIS A 8 -52.91 17.68 38.93
C HIS A 8 -52.98 16.29 38.27
N PHE A 9 -51.87 15.83 37.69
CA PHE A 9 -51.77 14.45 37.20
C PHE A 9 -51.39 13.53 38.37
N LYS A 10 -52.32 12.66 38.73
CA LYS A 10 -52.18 11.64 39.77
C LYS A 10 -51.27 10.54 39.25
N SER A 11 -50.15 10.32 39.93
CA SER A 11 -49.18 9.27 39.65
C SER A 11 -49.79 7.90 39.88
N GLY A 12 -50.22 7.23 38.81
CA GLY A 12 -50.34 5.77 38.78
C GLY A 12 -48.96 5.21 38.44
N GLU A 13 -48.50 4.20 39.17
CA GLU A 13 -47.25 3.50 38.90
C GLU A 13 -47.17 3.09 37.43
N LYS A 14 -46.25 3.73 36.71
CA LYS A 14 -45.85 3.28 35.38
C LYS A 14 -44.62 2.42 35.54
N ASN A 15 -44.82 1.11 35.53
CA ASN A 15 -43.79 0.13 35.25
C ASN A 15 -43.59 0.08 33.74
N GLU A 16 -42.99 1.12 33.17
CA GLU A 16 -42.58 1.13 31.75
C GLU A 16 -41.06 1.11 31.68
N GLU A 17 -40.51 -0.07 31.36
CA GLU A 17 -39.11 -0.27 31.01
C GLU A 17 -38.87 0.27 29.59
N TYR A 18 -38.29 1.47 29.48
CA TYR A 18 -37.69 1.92 28.23
C TYR A 18 -36.19 1.60 28.26
N ALA A 19 -35.81 0.56 27.52
CA ALA A 19 -34.43 0.41 27.07
C ALA A 19 -34.20 1.42 25.93
N ALA A 20 -33.34 2.41 26.17
CA ALA A 20 -32.79 3.26 25.12
C ALA A 20 -31.31 3.53 25.42
N GLU A 21 -30.51 2.52 25.15
CA GLU A 21 -29.18 2.60 24.51
C GLU A 21 -28.35 3.86 24.84
N ILE A 22 -27.47 3.75 25.83
CA ILE A 22 -26.39 4.73 26.02
C ILE A 22 -25.30 4.43 24.99
N SER A 23 -25.24 5.28 23.97
CA SER A 23 -24.21 5.21 22.93
C SER A 23 -22.84 5.59 23.51
N PRO A 24 -21.79 4.79 23.31
CA PRO A 24 -20.43 5.21 23.55
C PRO A 24 -20.12 6.41 22.65
N GLY A 25 -19.85 7.56 23.29
CA GLY A 25 -19.21 8.69 22.66
C GLY A 25 -17.84 8.25 22.16
N HIS A 26 -17.75 7.89 20.89
CA HIS A 26 -16.49 7.54 20.25
C HIS A 26 -15.63 8.82 20.18
N LEU A 27 -14.60 8.87 21.03
CA LEU A 27 -13.38 9.60 20.76
C LEU A 27 -12.48 8.66 19.94
N PRO A 28 -12.42 8.76 18.60
CA PRO A 28 -11.37 8.08 17.87
C PRO A 28 -10.05 8.83 18.14
N ILE A 29 -9.20 8.19 18.94
CA ILE A 29 -7.76 8.42 18.98
C ILE A 29 -7.28 8.51 17.52
N ARG A 30 -6.91 9.69 17.04
CA ARG A 30 -6.26 9.86 15.73
C ARG A 30 -4.85 9.26 15.85
N HIS A 31 -4.74 7.94 15.69
CA HIS A 31 -3.47 7.34 15.30
C HIS A 31 -3.13 7.91 13.93
N LYS A 32 -2.30 8.95 13.92
CA LYS A 32 -1.65 9.54 12.75
C LYS A 32 -0.65 8.53 12.16
N ARG A 33 -1.16 7.39 11.69
CA ARG A 33 -0.44 6.39 10.89
C ARG A 33 -1.42 5.63 10.00
N LYS A 34 -2.17 6.39 9.21
CA LYS A 34 -2.79 5.96 7.94
C LYS A 34 -3.24 7.20 7.15
N GLU A 35 -2.41 8.24 7.18
CA GLU A 35 -2.54 9.41 6.30
C GLU A 35 -2.06 9.08 4.86
N ILE A 36 -1.84 7.79 4.53
CA ILE A 36 -1.43 7.33 3.20
C ILE A 36 -2.61 6.77 2.40
N ALA A 37 -3.74 6.42 3.03
CA ALA A 37 -4.80 5.65 2.36
C ALA A 37 -6.04 6.46 1.92
N ASN A 38 -6.33 7.63 2.52
CA ASN A 38 -7.62 8.31 2.33
C ASN A 38 -7.53 9.66 1.60
N GLU A 39 -6.43 9.96 0.92
CA GLU A 39 -6.35 11.11 0.00
C GLU A 39 -6.18 10.61 -1.45
N ILE A 40 -7.00 9.63 -1.81
CA ILE A 40 -6.96 8.99 -3.12
C ILE A 40 -8.40 8.79 -3.63
N GLU A 41 -9.25 9.77 -3.41
CA GLU A 41 -10.64 9.72 -3.89
C GLU A 41 -10.88 10.56 -5.14
N GLY A 42 -9.81 11.05 -5.78
CA GLY A 42 -9.90 11.84 -7.00
C GLY A 42 -8.83 11.45 -8.01
N THR A 43 -9.25 10.71 -9.04
CA THR A 43 -8.57 10.60 -10.35
C THR A 43 -7.13 10.05 -10.35
N ASN A 44 -6.93 8.79 -10.77
CA ASN A 44 -5.66 8.17 -11.22
C ASN A 44 -4.45 8.15 -10.26
N THR A 45 -4.40 8.97 -9.22
CA THR A 45 -3.25 9.12 -8.32
C THR A 45 -2.97 7.85 -7.53
N GLY A 46 -4.02 7.17 -7.04
CA GLY A 46 -3.88 5.90 -6.33
C GLY A 46 -3.48 4.75 -7.21
N THR A 47 -3.95 4.79 -8.44
CA THR A 47 -3.61 3.82 -9.46
C THR A 47 -2.10 3.91 -9.77
N VAL A 48 -1.56 5.11 -9.93
CA VAL A 48 -0.11 5.34 -10.12
C VAL A 48 0.69 4.96 -8.88
N ILE A 49 0.24 5.35 -7.69
CA ILE A 49 0.90 4.99 -6.43
C ILE A 49 0.91 3.47 -6.22
N GLY A 50 -0.17 2.79 -6.60
CA GLY A 50 -0.26 1.33 -6.61
C GLY A 50 0.73 0.69 -7.57
N TYR A 51 0.86 1.22 -8.81
CA TYR A 51 1.84 0.72 -9.77
C TYR A 51 3.29 0.89 -9.30
N VAL A 52 3.60 2.02 -8.68
CA VAL A 52 4.93 2.27 -8.11
C VAL A 52 5.21 1.32 -6.94
N ALA A 53 4.24 1.09 -6.05
CA ALA A 53 4.39 0.14 -4.96
C ALA A 53 4.55 -1.31 -5.46
N LEU A 54 3.84 -1.67 -6.54
CA LEU A 54 3.96 -2.97 -7.18
C LEU A 54 5.34 -3.18 -7.80
N PHE A 55 5.91 -2.20 -8.50
CA PHE A 55 7.26 -2.28 -9.04
C PHE A 55 8.32 -2.38 -7.92
N LEU A 56 8.10 -1.65 -6.84
CA LEU A 56 8.93 -1.65 -5.64
C LEU A 56 8.92 -3.03 -4.93
N SER A 57 7.78 -3.73 -4.94
CA SER A 57 7.67 -5.12 -4.46
C SER A 57 8.34 -6.11 -5.41
N LEU A 58 8.18 -5.91 -6.72
CA LEU A 58 8.74 -6.77 -7.76
C LEU A 58 10.28 -6.76 -7.77
N PHE A 59 10.89 -5.63 -7.44
CA PHE A 59 12.35 -5.51 -7.26
C PHE A 59 12.82 -5.99 -5.88
N SER A 60 11.92 -6.03 -4.90
CA SER A 60 12.22 -6.55 -3.56
C SER A 60 12.42 -8.07 -3.54
N ILE A 61 11.93 -8.79 -4.57
CA ILE A 61 11.94 -10.25 -4.62
C ILE A 61 13.01 -10.83 -5.58
N ALA A 62 14.06 -10.07 -5.93
CA ALA A 62 15.18 -10.62 -6.70
C ALA A 62 16.05 -11.58 -5.84
N PHE A 63 15.44 -12.70 -5.42
CA PHE A 63 15.96 -13.80 -4.61
C PHE A 63 16.87 -14.75 -5.42
N TYR A 64 17.02 -14.52 -6.73
CA TYR A 64 17.95 -15.29 -7.56
C TYR A 64 18.57 -14.41 -8.67
N PRO A 65 19.41 -13.43 -8.27
CA PRO A 65 19.91 -12.39 -9.16
C PRO A 65 20.79 -12.95 -10.30
N VAL A 66 21.47 -14.07 -10.09
CA VAL A 66 22.29 -14.71 -11.14
C VAL A 66 21.46 -15.16 -12.35
N THR A 67 20.33 -15.82 -12.13
CA THR A 67 19.53 -16.35 -13.26
C THR A 67 18.73 -15.25 -13.93
N LEU A 68 18.11 -14.35 -13.15
CA LEU A 68 17.37 -13.21 -13.68
C LEU A 68 18.30 -12.26 -14.45
N GLY A 69 19.51 -12.05 -13.93
CA GLY A 69 20.54 -11.28 -14.61
C GLY A 69 20.99 -11.93 -15.93
N SER A 70 21.29 -13.24 -15.91
CA SER A 70 21.71 -13.97 -17.12
C SER A 70 20.63 -13.97 -18.21
N LEU A 71 19.37 -14.16 -17.82
CA LEU A 71 18.24 -14.16 -18.73
C LEU A 71 18.00 -12.76 -19.34
N SER A 72 18.15 -11.70 -18.55
CA SER A 72 18.04 -10.31 -19.00
C SER A 72 19.09 -9.97 -20.08
N ILE A 73 20.29 -10.55 -19.99
CA ILE A 73 21.34 -10.37 -21.01
C ILE A 73 20.95 -11.04 -22.33
N LEU A 74 20.50 -12.29 -22.28
CA LEU A 74 20.10 -13.04 -23.48
C LEU A 74 18.92 -12.37 -24.21
N ILE A 75 17.91 -11.94 -23.43
CA ILE A 75 16.74 -11.23 -23.97
C ILE A 75 17.14 -9.85 -24.50
N GLY A 76 18.02 -9.14 -23.80
CA GLY A 76 18.49 -7.83 -24.25
C GLY A 76 19.30 -7.91 -25.55
N LEU A 77 20.14 -8.95 -25.73
CA LEU A 77 20.84 -9.23 -26.98
C LEU A 77 19.86 -9.49 -28.13
N LEU A 78 18.81 -10.26 -27.85
CA LEU A 78 17.76 -10.52 -28.83
C LEU A 78 17.01 -9.24 -29.21
N ALA A 79 16.70 -8.35 -28.25
CA ALA A 79 16.05 -7.08 -28.50
C ALA A 79 16.89 -6.10 -29.35
N VAL A 80 18.23 -6.14 -29.20
CA VAL A 80 19.15 -5.40 -30.07
C VAL A 80 19.08 -5.91 -31.51
N ASN A 81 18.98 -7.23 -31.70
CA ASN A 81 18.86 -7.84 -33.04
C ASN A 81 17.54 -7.44 -33.73
N PHE A 82 16.48 -7.23 -32.95
CA PHE A 82 15.18 -6.73 -33.43
C PHE A 82 15.11 -5.20 -33.62
N GLY A 83 16.23 -4.47 -33.48
CA GLY A 83 16.29 -3.03 -33.73
C GLY A 83 15.90 -2.14 -32.55
N ALA A 84 15.41 -2.72 -31.44
CA ALA A 84 15.14 -2.03 -30.18
C ALA A 84 16.42 -1.83 -29.37
N LYS A 85 17.41 -1.17 -29.98
CA LYS A 85 18.78 -1.06 -29.46
C LYS A 85 18.82 -0.43 -28.07
N THR A 86 18.03 0.62 -27.83
CA THR A 86 18.00 1.34 -26.54
C THR A 86 17.52 0.45 -25.40
N LEU A 87 16.38 -0.23 -25.59
CA LEU A 87 15.81 -1.16 -24.61
C LEU A 87 16.70 -2.39 -24.40
N GLY A 88 17.26 -2.93 -25.49
CA GLY A 88 18.14 -4.08 -25.44
C GLY A 88 19.43 -3.81 -24.68
N TYR A 89 20.11 -2.69 -24.93
CA TYR A 89 21.30 -2.30 -24.17
C TYR A 89 20.99 -2.04 -22.70
N THR A 90 19.84 -1.45 -22.37
CA THR A 90 19.45 -1.28 -20.96
C THR A 90 19.21 -2.63 -20.27
N ALA A 91 18.56 -3.58 -20.94
CA ALA A 91 18.32 -4.93 -20.39
C ALA A 91 19.63 -5.72 -20.20
N ILE A 92 20.56 -5.62 -21.15
CA ILE A 92 21.90 -6.21 -21.00
C ILE A 92 22.63 -5.57 -19.83
N GLY A 93 22.63 -4.24 -19.73
CA GLY A 93 23.29 -3.50 -18.66
C GLY A 93 22.79 -3.90 -17.28
N PHE A 94 21.46 -3.86 -17.06
CA PHE A 94 20.86 -4.29 -15.79
C PHE A 94 21.07 -5.78 -15.51
N GLY A 95 21.05 -6.62 -16.55
CA GLY A 95 21.27 -8.06 -16.43
C GLY A 95 22.70 -8.41 -16.01
N SER A 96 23.70 -7.90 -16.73
CA SER A 96 25.12 -8.08 -16.43
C SER A 96 25.46 -7.53 -15.05
N PHE A 97 24.91 -6.38 -14.70
CA PHE A 97 25.09 -5.77 -13.39
C PHE A 97 24.56 -6.68 -12.26
N SER A 98 23.38 -7.29 -12.42
CA SER A 98 22.79 -8.20 -11.44
C SER A 98 23.66 -9.46 -11.20
N VAL A 99 24.20 -10.06 -12.27
CA VAL A 99 25.09 -11.23 -12.15
C VAL A 99 26.44 -10.87 -11.53
N LEU A 100 27.06 -9.80 -12.03
CA LEU A 100 28.38 -9.36 -11.57
C LEU A 100 28.36 -9.01 -10.08
N PHE A 101 27.31 -8.33 -9.63
CA PHE A 101 27.12 -8.01 -8.21
C PHE A 101 27.02 -9.28 -7.35
N THR A 102 26.29 -10.29 -7.83
CA THR A 102 26.10 -11.54 -7.10
C THR A 102 27.36 -12.39 -6.99
N LEU A 103 28.24 -12.34 -8.00
CA LEU A 103 29.48 -13.11 -8.04
C LEU A 103 30.64 -12.40 -7.33
N LEU A 104 30.74 -11.07 -7.44
CA LEU A 104 31.81 -10.30 -6.81
C LEU A 104 31.61 -10.15 -5.29
N TYR A 105 30.37 -10.02 -4.83
CA TYR A 105 30.06 -9.87 -3.40
C TYR A 105 30.65 -10.98 -2.50
N PRO A 106 30.45 -12.28 -2.78
CA PRO A 106 31.03 -13.34 -1.96
C PRO A 106 32.57 -13.41 -2.06
N LEU A 107 33.15 -13.12 -3.23
CA LEU A 107 34.60 -13.13 -3.42
C LEU A 107 35.28 -12.03 -2.58
N ALA A 108 34.74 -10.81 -2.61
CA ALA A 108 35.26 -9.68 -1.86
C ALA A 108 35.16 -9.88 -0.34
N LEU A 109 34.08 -10.52 0.14
CA LEU A 109 33.91 -10.83 1.57
C LEU A 109 34.90 -11.88 2.07
N SER A 110 35.36 -12.78 1.18
CA SER A 110 36.29 -13.86 1.52
C SER A 110 37.77 -13.47 1.52
N ALA A 111 38.10 -12.31 0.92
CA ALA A 111 39.48 -11.82 0.77
C ALA A 111 39.90 -10.82 1.87
N LEU A 112 39.01 -10.53 2.83
CA LEU A 112 39.21 -9.64 3.97
C LEU A 112 39.38 -10.46 5.26
#